data_AF-A0A0G1E6Y0-F1
#
_entry.id   AF-A0A0G1E6Y0-F1
#
_cell.length_a   1.000
_cell.length_b   1.000
_cell.length_c   1.000
_cell.angle_alpha   90.00
_cell.angle_beta   90.00
_cell.angle_gamma   90.00
#
_symmetry.space_group_name_H-M   'P 1'
#
loop_
_entity.id
_entity.type
_entity.pdbx_description
1 polymer ?
#
loop_
_entity_poly.entity_id
_entity_poly.type
_entity_poly.pdbx_seq_one_letter_code
_entity_poly.pdbx_strand_id
1 'polypeptide(L)'
;VTVFEGGAGVPKDEETFSIWKKIGLPESHIFYYPAEKNWWSRSGTPDKMPAGEIGGPDSEVFYEFSEVKHRQKFGAKCHPNCDCSRFMEIGNSVFMQYEKQADGSFKPLPKKNVDFGGGLERLTAACQNTPDIFQIDIFQPLMQSINTKSLTDSRLIADHLRAASAMLNEGVLPSNKKQGYVLRHLIRRAAIKLDHPQTLTNYLGLLPTGEEARIILSEEITKFSHSLKEGLKILNKARIIDETLAFNLFQSYGLPLEVIESVTKVKLNKDKFNGLLKKHSQKSRTASAGMFQAGLADHSETVTKLHTATHLLHAALRQILGSHVRQEGSNITSERLRFDFSHPQALSPVEISQAETLINQKIKADLSVKKTIMDKNSALKSGALAFFKETYPDKVSIYGIGDFSKEFCSGPHVDSTGRIGSVKIIKQESIGAGKRRLYAVLNHGTQKPAHQT
;
A
#
# COMPACT_ATOMS: atom_id res chain seq x y z
N VAL A 1 2.87 -34.59 15.38
CA VAL A 1 3.87 -33.58 14.95
C VAL A 1 4.53 -34.05 13.68
N THR A 2 5.13 -33.14 12.92
CA THR A 2 5.92 -33.44 11.73
C THR A 2 7.37 -33.04 11.95
N VAL A 3 8.29 -33.70 11.25
CA VAL A 3 9.74 -33.48 11.31
C VAL A 3 10.34 -33.66 9.92
N PHE A 4 11.47 -33.01 9.67
CA PHE A 4 12.12 -33.03 8.36
C PHE A 4 12.74 -34.38 8.03
N GLU A 5 12.38 -34.96 6.87
CA GLU A 5 12.86 -36.28 6.44
C GLU A 5 14.28 -36.29 5.85
N GLY A 6 14.88 -35.11 5.66
CA GLY A 6 16.17 -34.95 5.00
C GLY A 6 16.03 -34.62 3.51
N GLY A 7 17.10 -34.15 2.88
CA GLY A 7 17.12 -33.83 1.46
C GLY A 7 18.14 -32.75 1.10
N ALA A 8 18.51 -32.67 -0.19
CA ALA A 8 19.39 -31.63 -0.74
C ALA A 8 20.72 -31.43 0.02
N GLY A 9 21.33 -32.51 0.52
CA GLY A 9 22.58 -32.44 1.28
C GLY A 9 22.41 -32.11 2.77
N VAL A 10 21.18 -31.99 3.25
CA VAL A 10 20.85 -31.82 4.67
C VAL A 10 20.36 -33.16 5.25
N PRO A 11 20.88 -33.59 6.42
CA PRO A 11 20.47 -34.83 7.05
C PRO A 11 19.01 -34.78 7.54
N LYS A 12 18.45 -35.98 7.71
CA LYS A 12 17.17 -36.21 8.38
C LYS A 12 17.21 -35.71 9.82
N ASP A 13 16.12 -35.09 10.28
CA ASP A 13 16.04 -34.48 11.60
C ASP A 13 15.70 -35.51 12.70
N GLU A 14 16.67 -36.36 13.01
CA GLU A 14 16.57 -37.37 14.07
C GLU A 14 16.65 -36.76 15.49
N GLU A 15 17.21 -35.54 15.62
CA GLU A 15 17.30 -34.83 16.88
C GLU A 15 15.90 -34.42 17.36
N THR A 16 15.14 -33.73 16.51
CA THR A 16 13.78 -33.30 16.86
C THR A 16 12.84 -34.49 17.09
N PHE A 17 12.97 -35.55 16.28
CA PHE A 17 12.23 -36.79 16.48
C PHE A 17 12.48 -37.40 17.87
N SER A 18 13.75 -37.50 18.27
CA SER A 18 14.14 -38.07 19.56
C SER A 18 13.65 -37.22 20.74
N ILE A 19 13.67 -35.89 20.60
CA ILE A 19 13.17 -34.96 21.62
C ILE A 19 11.66 -35.12 21.81
N TRP A 20 10.87 -35.18 20.73
CA TRP A 20 9.42 -35.40 20.84
C TRP A 20 9.07 -36.72 21.53
N LYS A 21 9.77 -37.79 21.18
CA LYS A 21 9.61 -39.10 21.83
C LYS A 21 9.95 -39.03 23.32
N LYS A 22 11.03 -38.32 23.68
CA LYS A 22 11.45 -38.10 25.08
C LYS A 22 10.43 -37.30 25.89
N ILE A 23 9.75 -36.32 25.26
CA ILE A 23 8.69 -35.52 25.90
C ILE A 23 7.39 -36.33 26.08
N GLY A 24 7.29 -37.51 25.47
CA GLY A 24 6.20 -38.46 25.69
C GLY A 24 5.25 -38.63 24.51
N LEU A 25 5.57 -38.07 23.34
CA LEU A 25 4.75 -38.28 22.15
C LEU A 25 5.00 -39.69 21.58
N PRO A 26 3.96 -40.50 21.32
CA PRO A 26 4.14 -41.81 20.71
C PRO A 26 4.76 -41.69 19.32
N GLU A 27 5.60 -42.66 18.97
CA GLU A 27 6.26 -42.71 17.65
C GLU A 27 5.27 -42.70 16.48
N SER A 28 4.09 -43.31 16.66
CA SER A 28 2.99 -43.29 15.68
C SER A 28 2.40 -41.89 15.41
N HIS A 29 2.75 -40.88 16.22
CA HIS A 29 2.29 -39.49 16.07
C HIS A 29 3.40 -38.55 15.58
N ILE A 30 4.59 -39.07 15.25
CA ILE A 30 5.72 -38.31 14.70
C ILE A 30 5.91 -38.73 13.24
N PHE A 31 5.72 -37.78 12.32
CA PHE A 31 5.75 -38.06 10.89
C PHE A 31 6.92 -37.34 10.22
N TYR A 32 7.70 -38.08 9.44
CA TYR A 32 8.70 -37.50 8.55
C TYR A 32 8.07 -37.04 7.26
N TYR A 33 8.38 -35.81 6.83
CA TYR A 33 7.90 -35.23 5.57
C TYR A 33 9.02 -34.51 4.80
N PRO A 34 8.83 -34.33 3.48
CA PRO A 34 9.82 -33.71 2.60
C PRO A 34 9.94 -32.20 2.83
N ALA A 35 10.92 -31.59 2.16
CA ALA A 35 11.22 -30.17 2.27
C ALA A 35 10.05 -29.25 1.89
N GLU A 36 9.11 -29.67 1.04
CA GLU A 36 7.91 -28.89 0.72
C GLU A 36 6.99 -28.67 1.93
N LYS A 37 7.21 -29.43 3.00
CA LYS A 37 6.38 -29.46 4.19
C LYS A 37 7.14 -29.19 5.47
N ASN A 38 8.39 -29.62 5.57
CA ASN A 38 9.18 -29.44 6.80
C ASN A 38 10.51 -28.71 6.60
N TRP A 39 10.52 -27.71 5.74
CA TRP A 39 11.64 -26.80 5.55
C TRP A 39 11.16 -25.37 5.39
N TRP A 40 11.86 -24.46 6.06
CA TRP A 40 11.59 -23.04 5.95
C TRP A 40 12.79 -22.26 5.43
N SER A 41 12.53 -21.45 4.41
CA SER A 41 13.37 -20.34 3.96
C SER A 41 12.48 -19.29 3.28
N ARG A 42 13.01 -18.09 3.00
CA ARG A 42 12.23 -17.05 2.31
C ARG A 42 11.94 -17.42 0.85
N SER A 43 12.81 -18.25 0.26
CA SER A 43 12.73 -18.69 -1.14
C SER A 43 12.06 -20.07 -1.31
N GLY A 44 11.56 -20.67 -0.22
CA GLY A 44 10.87 -21.96 -0.23
C GLY A 44 11.80 -23.14 0.08
N THR A 45 11.74 -24.18 -0.74
CA THR A 45 12.51 -25.42 -0.54
C THR A 45 14.02 -25.22 -0.75
N PRO A 46 14.89 -26.09 -0.19
CA PRO A 46 16.35 -25.98 -0.26
C PRO A 46 16.91 -25.76 -1.68
N ASP A 47 16.34 -26.41 -2.68
CA ASP A 47 16.73 -26.30 -4.09
C ASP A 47 16.51 -24.89 -4.65
N LYS A 48 15.47 -24.19 -4.18
CA LYS A 48 15.09 -22.84 -4.64
C LYS A 48 15.83 -21.72 -3.92
N MET A 49 16.50 -22.02 -2.81
CA MET A 49 17.28 -21.03 -2.08
C MET A 49 18.42 -20.48 -2.97
N PRO A 50 18.61 -19.15 -3.05
CA PRO A 50 19.81 -18.56 -3.60
C PRO A 50 20.99 -18.73 -2.64
N ALA A 51 22.21 -18.60 -3.17
CA ALA A 51 23.43 -18.59 -2.37
C ALA A 51 23.41 -17.43 -1.36
N GLY A 52 23.87 -17.70 -0.13
CA GLY A 52 23.84 -16.79 1.01
C GLY A 52 22.49 -16.73 1.75
N GLU A 53 21.46 -17.45 1.30
CA GLU A 53 20.20 -17.51 2.02
C GLU A 53 20.24 -18.52 3.18
N ILE A 54 19.62 -18.13 4.29
CA ILE A 54 19.50 -18.93 5.50
C ILE A 54 18.17 -19.68 5.48
N GLY A 55 18.20 -20.94 5.92
CA GLY A 55 17.02 -21.76 6.11
C GLY A 55 17.29 -22.90 7.08
N GLY A 56 16.28 -23.73 7.29
CA GLY A 56 16.42 -24.90 8.14
C GLY A 56 15.18 -25.78 8.14
N PRO A 57 15.31 -26.98 8.74
CA PRO A 57 14.17 -27.84 8.97
C PRO A 57 13.21 -27.18 9.95
N ASP A 58 11.97 -27.57 9.88
CA ASP A 58 10.96 -27.20 10.86
C ASP A 58 10.32 -28.45 11.48
N SER A 59 9.63 -28.23 12.59
CA SER A 59 8.72 -29.20 13.17
C SER A 59 7.37 -28.56 13.44
N GLU A 60 6.32 -29.12 12.86
CA GLU A 60 4.97 -28.59 12.98
C GLU A 60 4.12 -29.43 13.94
N VAL A 61 3.27 -28.75 14.70
CA VAL A 61 2.35 -29.34 15.68
C VAL A 61 0.94 -29.26 15.12
N PHE A 62 0.27 -30.41 15.05
CA PHE A 62 -1.10 -30.52 14.56
C PHE A 62 -2.04 -30.93 15.68
N TYR A 63 -3.20 -30.30 15.72
CA TYR A 63 -4.33 -30.75 16.54
C TYR A 63 -5.26 -31.62 15.70
N GLU A 64 -5.78 -32.69 16.31
CA GLU A 64 -6.72 -33.63 15.68
C GLU A 64 -8.14 -33.38 16.17
N PHE A 65 -9.05 -33.10 15.23
CA PHE A 65 -10.48 -33.06 15.49
C PHE A 65 -11.07 -34.46 15.28
N SER A 66 -11.07 -35.29 16.33
CA SER A 66 -11.46 -36.72 16.27
C SER A 66 -12.83 -36.99 15.65
N GLU A 67 -13.77 -36.05 15.81
CA GLU A 67 -15.13 -36.13 15.27
C GLU A 67 -15.20 -35.93 13.75
N VAL A 68 -14.17 -35.32 13.16
CA VAL A 68 -14.08 -35.10 11.71
C VAL A 68 -13.66 -36.40 11.02
N LYS A 69 -14.63 -37.06 10.38
CA LYS A 69 -14.37 -38.29 9.62
C LYS A 69 -13.47 -38.01 8.42
N HIS A 70 -12.45 -38.86 8.26
CA HIS A 70 -11.60 -38.84 7.06
C HIS A 70 -12.40 -39.16 5.82
N ARG A 71 -12.10 -38.47 4.71
CA ARG A 71 -12.76 -38.69 3.42
C ARG A 71 -11.80 -39.42 2.49
N GLN A 72 -12.23 -40.58 1.98
CA GLN A 72 -11.39 -41.47 1.15
C GLN A 72 -10.78 -40.82 -0.09
N LYS A 73 -11.40 -39.75 -0.61
CA LYS A 73 -10.84 -38.97 -1.74
C LYS A 73 -9.46 -38.35 -1.45
N PHE A 74 -9.09 -38.21 -0.18
CA PHE A 74 -7.78 -37.72 0.26
C PHE A 74 -6.81 -38.86 0.63
N GLY A 75 -7.08 -40.08 0.15
CA GLY A 75 -6.24 -41.26 0.39
C GLY A 75 -6.87 -42.27 1.36
N ALA A 76 -6.26 -43.46 1.42
CA ALA A 76 -6.78 -44.57 2.22
C ALA A 76 -6.67 -44.34 3.74
N LYS A 77 -5.63 -43.64 4.20
CA LYS A 77 -5.39 -43.29 5.60
C LYS A 77 -5.27 -41.79 5.76
N CYS A 78 -5.71 -41.28 6.91
CA CYS A 78 -5.51 -39.88 7.27
C CYS A 78 -4.10 -39.68 7.85
N HIS A 79 -3.60 -38.46 7.77
CA HIS A 79 -2.31 -38.04 8.34
C HIS A 79 -2.35 -36.52 8.63
N PRO A 80 -1.38 -35.95 9.39
CA PRO A 80 -1.42 -34.55 9.83
C PRO A 80 -1.56 -33.49 8.71
N ASN A 81 -0.97 -33.73 7.54
CA ASN A 81 -1.01 -32.81 6.39
C ASN A 81 -2.08 -33.23 5.35
N CYS A 82 -3.15 -33.89 5.80
CA CYS A 82 -4.27 -34.28 4.96
C CYS A 82 -5.30 -33.14 4.84
N ASP A 83 -5.75 -32.85 3.62
CA ASP A 83 -6.74 -31.79 3.34
C ASP A 83 -8.19 -32.14 3.74
N CYS A 84 -8.39 -33.21 4.52
CA CYS A 84 -9.72 -33.65 4.93
C CYS A 84 -10.34 -32.79 6.05
N SER A 85 -9.58 -31.84 6.61
CA SER A 85 -9.93 -30.95 7.73
C SER A 85 -9.92 -31.61 9.12
N ARG A 86 -9.50 -32.87 9.23
CA ARG A 86 -9.35 -33.58 10.50
C ARG A 86 -8.16 -33.07 11.33
N PHE A 87 -7.11 -32.62 10.66
CA PHE A 87 -5.93 -32.07 11.31
C PHE A 87 -5.77 -30.59 10.97
N MET A 88 -5.34 -29.81 11.94
CA MET A 88 -4.99 -28.40 11.76
C MET A 88 -3.64 -28.14 12.42
N GLU A 89 -2.70 -27.58 11.67
CA GLU A 89 -1.43 -27.10 12.20
C GLU A 89 -1.70 -25.92 13.14
N ILE A 90 -1.36 -26.05 14.43
CA ILE A 90 -1.58 -25.02 15.45
C ILE A 90 -0.32 -24.22 15.77
N GLY A 91 0.84 -24.72 15.36
CA GLY A 91 2.09 -23.98 15.38
C GLY A 91 3.26 -24.78 14.82
N ASN A 92 4.38 -24.11 14.63
CA ASN A 92 5.62 -24.69 14.13
C ASN A 92 6.84 -24.09 14.85
N SER A 93 7.94 -24.84 14.83
CA SER A 93 9.26 -24.39 15.26
C SER A 93 10.23 -24.59 14.10
N VAL A 94 10.71 -23.49 13.54
CA VAL A 94 11.73 -23.48 12.49
C VAL A 94 13.11 -23.41 13.16
N PHE A 95 13.98 -24.36 12.81
CA PHE A 95 15.34 -24.42 13.32
C PHE A 95 16.31 -23.82 12.31
N MET A 96 16.49 -22.49 12.37
CA MET A 96 17.39 -21.76 11.49
C MET A 96 18.84 -22.17 11.78
N GLN A 97 19.39 -23.00 10.89
CA GLN A 97 20.68 -23.64 11.15
C GLN A 97 21.60 -23.79 9.94
N TYR A 98 21.15 -23.51 8.72
CA TYR A 98 21.97 -23.62 7.51
C TYR A 98 21.97 -22.35 6.66
N GLU A 99 23.10 -22.08 6.02
CA GLU A 99 23.24 -21.11 4.94
C GLU A 99 23.61 -21.84 3.64
N LYS A 100 22.87 -21.59 2.56
CA LYS A 100 23.16 -22.18 1.26
C LYS A 100 24.38 -21.52 0.63
N GLN A 101 25.34 -22.33 0.22
CA GLN A 101 26.59 -21.89 -0.38
C GLN A 101 26.47 -21.78 -1.91
N ALA A 102 27.43 -21.09 -2.53
CA ALA A 102 27.44 -20.88 -3.98
C ALA A 102 27.62 -22.18 -4.79
N ASP A 103 28.25 -23.20 -4.20
CA ASP A 103 28.40 -24.54 -4.77
C ASP A 103 27.15 -25.43 -4.57
N GLY A 104 26.09 -24.89 -3.95
CA GLY A 104 24.86 -25.60 -3.64
C GLY A 104 24.88 -26.39 -2.33
N SER A 105 26.03 -26.45 -1.63
CA SER A 105 26.13 -27.10 -0.32
C SER A 105 25.47 -26.27 0.79
N PHE A 106 25.21 -26.89 1.94
CA PHE A 106 24.66 -26.21 3.11
C PHE A 106 25.68 -26.19 4.22
N LYS A 107 26.02 -24.97 4.67
CA LYS A 107 26.96 -24.76 5.76
C LYS A 107 26.20 -24.47 7.06
N PRO A 108 26.53 -25.10 8.19
CA PRO A 108 25.95 -24.75 9.48
C PRO A 108 26.20 -23.30 9.85
N LEU A 109 25.17 -22.63 10.38
CA LEU A 109 25.29 -21.27 10.87
C LEU A 109 26.19 -21.21 12.12
N PRO A 110 27.00 -20.15 12.28
CA PRO A 110 27.78 -19.94 13.49
C PRO A 110 26.91 -19.68 14.72
N LYS A 111 25.70 -19.14 14.52
CA LYS A 111 24.67 -18.96 15.56
C LYS A 111 23.34 -19.48 15.03
N LYS A 112 22.78 -20.47 15.71
CA LYS A 112 21.47 -21.05 15.41
C LYS A 112 20.39 -20.31 16.20
N ASN A 113 19.18 -20.26 15.66
CA ASN A 113 18.01 -19.76 16.38
C ASN A 113 16.79 -20.65 16.13
N VAL A 114 15.83 -20.58 17.06
CA VAL A 114 14.52 -21.17 16.91
C VAL A 114 13.54 -20.04 16.61
N ASP A 115 12.82 -20.15 15.50
CA ASP A 115 11.72 -19.25 15.14
C ASP A 115 10.40 -20.01 15.34
N PHE A 116 9.66 -19.63 16.37
CA PHE A 116 8.40 -20.27 16.72
C PHE A 116 7.22 -19.46 16.21
N GLY A 117 6.35 -20.10 15.43
CA GLY A 117 5.08 -19.53 14.96
C GLY A 117 3.89 -20.28 15.55
N GLY A 118 3.13 -19.65 16.45
CA GLY A 118 1.87 -20.18 16.97
C GLY A 118 0.67 -19.41 16.43
N GLY A 119 -0.27 -20.10 15.77
CA GLY A 119 -1.46 -19.45 15.23
C GLY A 119 -2.53 -19.29 16.30
N LEU A 120 -2.67 -18.10 16.90
CA LEU A 120 -3.63 -17.85 17.99
C LEU A 120 -5.06 -18.29 17.62
N GLU A 121 -5.56 -17.90 16.44
CA GLU A 121 -6.90 -18.31 15.98
C GLU A 121 -7.04 -19.83 15.82
N ARG A 122 -5.98 -20.53 15.40
CA ARG A 122 -5.98 -22.00 15.26
C ARG A 122 -5.90 -22.69 16.61
N LEU A 123 -5.12 -22.14 17.55
CA LEU A 123 -5.09 -22.59 18.94
C LEU A 123 -6.46 -22.42 19.60
N THR A 124 -7.13 -21.28 19.41
CA THR A 124 -8.50 -21.07 19.88
C THR A 124 -9.46 -22.08 19.26
N ALA A 125 -9.34 -22.34 17.95
CA ALA A 125 -10.16 -23.34 17.27
C ALA A 125 -9.96 -24.76 17.86
N ALA A 126 -8.71 -25.13 18.17
CA ALA A 126 -8.38 -26.38 18.87
C ALA A 126 -8.99 -26.43 20.28
N CYS A 127 -8.85 -25.36 21.08
CA CYS A 127 -9.44 -25.27 22.41
C CYS A 127 -10.98 -25.37 22.40
N GLN A 128 -11.62 -24.85 21.36
CA GLN A 128 -13.06 -24.93 21.16
C GLN A 128 -13.51 -26.19 20.39
N ASN A 129 -12.57 -27.06 20.04
CA ASN A 129 -12.77 -28.27 19.26
C ASN A 129 -13.55 -28.04 17.94
N THR A 130 -13.26 -26.94 17.23
CA THR A 130 -13.85 -26.63 15.92
C THR A 130 -12.79 -26.68 14.81
N PRO A 131 -12.99 -27.43 13.72
CA PRO A 131 -12.06 -27.47 12.59
C PRO A 131 -12.14 -26.22 11.68
N ASP A 132 -12.99 -25.25 12.04
CA ASP A 132 -13.25 -24.05 11.25
C ASP A 132 -12.93 -22.79 12.06
N ILE A 133 -11.84 -22.11 11.71
CA ILE A 133 -11.39 -20.89 12.40
C ILE A 133 -12.45 -19.77 12.36
N PHE A 134 -13.41 -19.80 11.42
CA PHE A 134 -14.46 -18.79 11.35
C PHE A 134 -15.60 -19.03 12.36
N GLN A 135 -15.59 -20.16 13.06
CA GLN A 135 -16.53 -20.47 14.13
C GLN A 135 -16.03 -20.04 15.51
N ILE A 136 -14.79 -19.54 15.62
CA ILE A 136 -14.30 -19.04 16.90
C ILE A 136 -14.96 -17.69 17.24
N ASP A 137 -15.00 -17.39 18.53
CA ASP A 137 -15.56 -16.19 19.15
C ASP A 137 -15.27 -14.88 18.41
N ILE A 138 -14.03 -14.63 17.99
CA ILE A 138 -13.66 -13.37 17.32
C ILE A 138 -14.24 -13.19 15.91
N PHE A 139 -14.67 -14.29 15.27
CA PHE A 139 -15.31 -14.24 13.95
C PHE A 139 -16.83 -14.39 14.02
N GLN A 140 -17.37 -15.02 15.07
CA GLN A 140 -18.81 -15.33 15.16
C GLN A 140 -19.73 -14.13 14.94
N PRO A 141 -19.54 -12.95 15.56
CA PRO A 141 -20.45 -11.82 15.36
C PRO A 141 -20.55 -11.38 13.90
N LEU A 142 -19.41 -11.35 13.19
CA LEU A 142 -19.38 -11.05 11.75
C LEU A 142 -20.03 -12.16 10.94
N MET A 143 -19.65 -13.42 11.19
CA MET A 143 -20.15 -14.56 10.43
C MET A 143 -21.67 -14.74 10.55
N GLN A 144 -22.26 -14.43 11.71
CA GLN A 144 -23.70 -14.46 11.93
C GLN A 144 -24.43 -13.28 11.25
N SER A 145 -23.75 -12.14 11.09
CA SER A 145 -24.35 -10.92 10.52
C SER A 145 -24.22 -10.84 8.99
N ILE A 146 -23.15 -11.41 8.43
CA ILE A 146 -22.87 -11.36 7.00
C ILE A 146 -23.80 -12.31 6.23
N ASN A 147 -24.75 -11.72 5.51
CA ASN A 147 -25.67 -12.46 4.66
C ASN A 147 -25.18 -12.44 3.21
N THR A 148 -24.55 -13.53 2.76
CA THR A 148 -24.16 -13.72 1.36
C THR A 148 -24.67 -15.06 0.84
N LYS A 149 -24.62 -15.23 -0.48
CA LYS A 149 -25.04 -16.47 -1.18
C LYS A 149 -24.09 -17.65 -0.94
N SER A 150 -22.90 -17.42 -0.38
CA SER A 150 -21.87 -18.45 -0.21
C SER A 150 -21.10 -18.28 1.09
N LEU A 151 -20.94 -19.36 1.83
CA LEU A 151 -20.09 -19.37 3.03
C LEU A 151 -18.65 -18.89 2.73
N THR A 152 -18.12 -19.21 1.55
CA THR A 152 -16.79 -18.75 1.12
C THR A 152 -16.72 -17.22 1.02
N ASP A 153 -17.77 -16.59 0.51
CA ASP A 153 -17.83 -15.14 0.39
C ASP A 153 -18.02 -14.49 1.77
N SER A 154 -18.85 -15.07 2.65
CA SER A 154 -18.97 -14.59 4.04
C SER A 154 -17.64 -14.64 4.79
N ARG A 155 -16.89 -15.75 4.67
CA ARG A 155 -15.56 -15.90 5.27
C ARG A 155 -14.56 -14.88 4.73
N LEU A 156 -14.56 -14.64 3.41
CA LEU A 156 -13.69 -13.64 2.78
C LEU A 156 -13.99 -12.23 3.31
N ILE A 157 -15.27 -11.86 3.41
CA ILE A 157 -15.67 -10.56 3.96
C ILE A 157 -15.17 -10.42 5.39
N ALA A 158 -15.42 -11.42 6.25
CA ALA A 158 -15.03 -11.38 7.65
C ALA A 158 -13.50 -11.25 7.83
N ASP A 159 -12.73 -12.04 7.10
CA ASP A 159 -11.26 -12.00 7.08
C ASP A 159 -10.74 -10.62 6.63
N HIS A 160 -11.19 -10.15 5.46
CA HIS A 160 -10.69 -8.91 4.88
C HIS A 160 -11.08 -7.67 5.69
N LEU A 161 -12.27 -7.65 6.30
CA LEU A 161 -12.66 -6.56 7.19
C LEU A 161 -11.83 -6.54 8.47
N ARG A 162 -11.55 -7.71 9.08
CA ARG A 162 -10.66 -7.78 10.24
C ARG A 162 -9.23 -7.36 9.90
N ALA A 163 -8.70 -7.79 8.76
CA ALA A 163 -7.39 -7.36 8.28
C ALA A 163 -7.34 -5.84 8.02
N ALA A 164 -8.35 -5.28 7.34
CA ALA A 164 -8.46 -3.85 7.09
C ALA A 164 -8.55 -3.04 8.38
N SER A 165 -9.30 -3.54 9.37
CA SER A 165 -9.40 -2.98 10.72
C SER A 165 -8.06 -2.96 11.43
N ALA A 166 -7.31 -4.06 11.41
CA ALA A 166 -5.99 -4.14 12.04
C ALA A 166 -4.99 -3.16 11.38
N MET A 167 -4.98 -3.09 10.04
CA MET A 167 -4.13 -2.14 9.31
C MET A 167 -4.42 -0.67 9.68
N LEU A 168 -5.69 -0.30 9.84
CA LEU A 168 -6.07 1.06 10.25
C LEU A 168 -5.69 1.38 11.69
N ASN A 169 -5.84 0.42 12.60
CA ASN A 169 -5.40 0.59 14.00
C ASN A 169 -3.88 0.85 14.08
N GLU A 170 -3.10 0.30 13.15
CA GLU A 170 -1.64 0.55 13.00
C GLU A 170 -1.31 1.82 12.17
N GLY A 171 -2.31 2.67 11.88
CA GLY A 171 -2.13 3.94 11.19
C GLY A 171 -2.00 3.86 9.66
N VAL A 172 -2.28 2.71 9.05
CA VAL A 172 -2.29 2.60 7.58
C VAL A 172 -3.57 3.23 7.02
N LEU A 173 -3.41 4.29 6.23
CA LEU A 173 -4.53 4.97 5.56
C LEU A 173 -4.74 4.50 4.10
N PRO A 174 -5.98 4.48 3.58
CA PRO A 174 -6.26 4.15 2.18
C PRO A 174 -5.45 5.02 1.20
N SER A 175 -4.74 4.39 0.25
CA SER A 175 -3.95 5.12 -0.75
C SER A 175 -3.75 4.33 -2.06
N ASN A 176 -3.24 4.98 -3.11
CA ASN A 176 -2.93 4.31 -4.38
C ASN A 176 -1.59 3.54 -4.36
N LYS A 177 -0.84 3.53 -3.24
CA LYS A 177 0.53 3.00 -3.19
C LYS A 177 0.79 2.20 -1.90
N LYS A 178 1.75 1.28 -1.98
CA LYS A 178 2.30 0.50 -0.85
C LYS A 178 1.19 -0.10 0.04
N GLN A 179 1.27 0.04 1.36
CA GLN A 179 0.33 -0.52 2.33
C GLN A 179 -1.10 0.03 2.15
N GLY A 180 -1.24 1.32 1.85
CA GLY A 180 -2.55 1.92 1.60
C GLY A 180 -3.27 1.36 0.37
N TYR A 181 -2.52 0.85 -0.62
CA TYR A 181 -3.10 0.11 -1.74
C TYR A 181 -3.64 -1.25 -1.30
N VAL A 182 -2.89 -1.98 -0.46
CA VAL A 182 -3.33 -3.28 0.09
C VAL A 182 -4.60 -3.11 0.91
N LEU A 183 -4.66 -2.08 1.76
CA LEU A 183 -5.86 -1.77 2.54
C LEU A 183 -7.09 -1.57 1.64
N ARG A 184 -6.96 -0.71 0.60
CA ARG A 184 -8.05 -0.51 -0.37
C ARG A 184 -8.42 -1.78 -1.09
N HIS A 185 -7.43 -2.59 -1.46
CA HIS A 185 -7.66 -3.84 -2.16
C HIS A 185 -8.49 -4.82 -1.31
N LEU A 186 -8.17 -4.99 -0.03
CA LEU A 186 -8.93 -5.83 0.90
C LEU A 186 -10.38 -5.35 1.05
N ILE A 187 -10.58 -4.05 1.31
CA ILE A 187 -11.92 -3.44 1.45
C ILE A 187 -12.76 -3.68 0.19
N ARG A 188 -12.16 -3.44 -0.99
CA ARG A 188 -12.86 -3.57 -2.28
C ARG A 188 -13.20 -5.01 -2.59
N ARG A 189 -12.29 -5.95 -2.30
CA ARG A 189 -12.53 -7.39 -2.45
C ARG A 189 -13.66 -7.89 -1.56
N ALA A 190 -13.78 -7.39 -0.33
CA ALA A 190 -14.93 -7.69 0.52
C ALA A 190 -16.23 -7.07 -0.04
N ALA A 191 -16.18 -5.80 -0.44
CA ALA A 191 -17.37 -5.06 -0.88
C ALA A 191 -18.06 -5.70 -2.11
N ILE A 192 -17.29 -6.23 -3.07
CA ILE A 192 -17.84 -6.84 -4.28
C ILE A 192 -18.51 -8.20 -4.06
N LYS A 193 -18.41 -8.77 -2.86
CA LYS A 193 -19.11 -10.01 -2.49
C LYS A 193 -20.55 -9.78 -2.07
N LEU A 194 -20.94 -8.53 -1.89
CA LEU A 194 -22.29 -8.10 -1.60
C LEU A 194 -22.97 -7.65 -2.90
N ASP A 195 -24.28 -7.89 -3.01
CA ASP A 195 -25.08 -7.38 -4.14
C ASP A 195 -25.05 -5.84 -4.20
N HIS A 196 -24.83 -5.19 -3.04
CA HIS A 196 -24.72 -3.75 -2.88
C HIS A 196 -23.46 -3.41 -2.06
N PRO A 197 -22.33 -3.06 -2.69
CA PRO A 197 -21.04 -2.88 -2.01
C PRO A 197 -21.08 -1.89 -0.83
N GLN A 198 -21.95 -0.89 -0.89
CA GLN A 198 -22.14 0.08 0.19
C GLN A 198 -22.68 -0.53 1.48
N THR A 199 -23.39 -1.67 1.43
CA THR A 199 -23.91 -2.32 2.64
C THR A 199 -22.83 -2.96 3.49
N LEU A 200 -21.59 -3.02 3.00
CA LEU A 200 -20.43 -3.43 3.80
C LEU A 200 -20.26 -2.55 5.05
N THR A 201 -20.72 -1.29 5.00
CA THR A 201 -20.67 -0.37 6.15
C THR A 201 -21.48 -0.87 7.35
N ASN A 202 -22.50 -1.70 7.13
CA ASN A 202 -23.35 -2.26 8.18
C ASN A 202 -22.57 -3.17 9.15
N TYR A 203 -21.43 -3.72 8.71
CA TYR A 203 -20.64 -4.66 9.51
C TYR A 203 -19.51 -3.98 10.28
N LEU A 204 -19.25 -2.69 10.05
CA LEU A 204 -18.10 -1.98 10.64
C LEU A 204 -18.21 -1.85 12.17
N GLY A 205 -19.43 -1.80 12.71
CA GLY A 205 -19.67 -1.76 14.15
C GLY A 205 -19.27 -3.05 14.89
N LEU A 206 -19.10 -4.15 14.17
CA LEU A 206 -18.72 -5.45 14.71
C LEU A 206 -17.19 -5.66 14.75
N LEU A 207 -16.43 -4.71 14.21
CA LEU A 207 -14.97 -4.78 14.16
C LEU A 207 -14.35 -4.24 15.45
N PRO A 208 -13.25 -4.84 15.93
CA PRO A 208 -12.50 -4.35 17.08
C PRO A 208 -11.66 -3.12 16.70
N THR A 209 -12.33 -2.00 16.42
CA THR A 209 -11.70 -0.76 15.96
C THR A 209 -12.39 0.49 16.50
N GLY A 210 -11.66 1.60 16.50
CA GLY A 210 -12.14 2.91 16.94
C GLY A 210 -13.08 3.58 15.93
N GLU A 211 -13.76 4.64 16.38
CA GLU A 211 -14.70 5.40 15.55
C GLU A 211 -14.03 6.03 14.33
N GLU A 212 -12.83 6.60 14.47
CA GLU A 212 -12.06 7.19 13.37
C GLU A 212 -11.79 6.19 12.24
N ALA A 213 -11.35 4.99 12.57
CA ALA A 213 -11.11 3.92 11.60
C ALA A 213 -12.41 3.47 10.92
N ARG A 214 -13.54 3.38 11.65
CA ARG A 214 -14.85 3.11 11.04
C ARG A 214 -15.27 4.18 10.05
N ILE A 215 -15.03 5.45 10.35
CA ILE A 215 -15.30 6.57 9.43
C ILE A 215 -14.46 6.41 8.16
N ILE A 216 -13.15 6.16 8.30
CA ILE A 216 -12.24 5.97 7.16
C ILE A 216 -12.68 4.79 6.27
N LEU A 217 -13.06 3.66 6.88
CA LEU A 217 -13.60 2.50 6.16
C LEU A 217 -14.88 2.87 5.40
N SER A 218 -15.83 3.51 6.09
CA SER A 218 -17.11 3.92 5.51
C SER A 218 -16.91 4.87 4.32
N GLU A 219 -16.00 5.83 4.44
CA GLU A 219 -15.65 6.73 3.34
C GLU A 219 -15.05 5.99 2.14
N GLU A 220 -14.10 5.07 2.36
CA GLU A 220 -13.48 4.31 1.26
C GLU A 220 -14.49 3.39 0.58
N ILE A 221 -15.39 2.75 1.34
CA ILE A 221 -16.48 1.91 0.81
C ILE A 221 -17.44 2.75 -0.03
N THR A 222 -17.81 3.94 0.43
CA THR A 222 -18.70 4.85 -0.28
C THR A 222 -18.04 5.35 -1.58
N LYS A 223 -16.78 5.78 -1.50
CA LYS A 223 -15.97 6.19 -2.66
C LYS A 223 -15.88 5.06 -3.68
N PHE A 224 -15.57 3.84 -3.23
CA PHE A 224 -15.48 2.68 -4.10
C PHE A 224 -16.82 2.31 -4.74
N SER A 225 -17.92 2.32 -3.99
CA SER A 225 -19.27 2.04 -4.51
C SER A 225 -19.62 2.98 -5.68
N HIS A 226 -19.29 4.26 -5.55
CA HIS A 226 -19.45 5.23 -6.65
C HIS A 226 -18.54 4.89 -7.84
N SER A 227 -17.24 4.66 -7.61
CA SER A 227 -16.30 4.29 -8.69
C SER A 227 -16.70 3.00 -9.40
N LEU A 228 -17.20 2.01 -8.68
CA LEU A 228 -17.70 0.76 -9.24
C LEU A 228 -18.91 1.01 -10.12
N LYS A 229 -19.90 1.77 -9.65
CA LYS A 229 -21.08 2.11 -10.46
C LYS A 229 -20.71 2.72 -11.81
N GLU A 230 -19.75 3.65 -11.83
CA GLU A 230 -19.29 4.26 -13.09
C GLU A 230 -18.49 3.28 -13.96
N GLY A 231 -17.60 2.48 -13.36
CA GLY A 231 -16.86 1.46 -14.09
C GLY A 231 -17.75 0.37 -14.70
N LEU A 232 -18.83 -0.01 -14.00
CA LEU A 232 -19.83 -0.96 -14.50
C LEU A 232 -20.61 -0.41 -15.70
N LYS A 233 -20.92 0.88 -15.74
CA LYS A 233 -21.54 1.50 -16.93
C LYS A 233 -20.64 1.36 -18.16
N ILE A 234 -19.33 1.47 -17.98
CA ILE A 234 -18.35 1.31 -19.07
C ILE A 234 -18.29 -0.15 -19.50
N LEU A 235 -18.19 -1.09 -18.55
CA LEU A 235 -18.17 -2.52 -18.83
C LEU A 235 -19.44 -2.98 -19.57
N ASN A 236 -20.62 -2.51 -19.15
CA ASN A 236 -21.89 -2.87 -19.80
C ASN A 236 -22.01 -2.33 -21.23
N LYS A 237 -21.31 -1.25 -21.57
CA LYS A 237 -21.26 -0.69 -22.94
C LYS A 237 -20.13 -1.26 -23.79
N ALA A 238 -19.17 -1.94 -23.17
CA ALA A 238 -18.01 -2.47 -23.87
C ALA A 238 -18.39 -3.71 -24.67
N ARG A 239 -18.02 -3.72 -25.96
CA ARG A 239 -18.19 -4.91 -26.83
C ARG A 239 -17.14 -5.98 -26.54
N ILE A 240 -15.94 -5.56 -26.12
CA ILE A 240 -14.80 -6.43 -25.84
C ILE A 240 -14.23 -6.02 -24.49
N ILE A 241 -14.04 -7.02 -23.62
CA ILE A 241 -13.40 -6.86 -22.31
C ILE A 241 -12.02 -7.51 -22.42
N ASP A 242 -10.99 -6.69 -22.60
CA ASP A 242 -9.60 -7.12 -22.71
C ASP A 242 -8.74 -6.52 -21.58
N GLU A 243 -7.45 -6.88 -21.53
CA GLU A 243 -6.54 -6.38 -20.50
C GLU A 243 -6.33 -4.87 -20.59
N THR A 244 -6.50 -4.27 -21.78
CA THR A 244 -6.39 -2.83 -22.01
C THR A 244 -7.53 -2.08 -21.33
N LEU A 245 -8.77 -2.52 -21.56
CA LEU A 245 -9.95 -1.98 -20.90
C LEU A 245 -9.85 -2.20 -19.38
N ALA A 246 -9.43 -3.39 -18.95
CA ALA A 246 -9.27 -3.67 -17.54
C ALA A 246 -8.21 -2.76 -16.89
N PHE A 247 -7.09 -2.53 -17.57
CA PHE A 247 -6.06 -1.60 -17.13
C PHE A 247 -6.59 -0.15 -17.06
N ASN A 248 -7.41 0.26 -18.03
CA ASN A 248 -8.06 1.59 -18.03
C ASN A 248 -9.03 1.76 -16.85
N LEU A 249 -9.83 0.74 -16.56
CA LEU A 249 -10.74 0.73 -15.41
C LEU A 249 -9.97 0.74 -14.08
N PHE A 250 -8.86 0.03 -14.02
CA PHE A 250 -7.96 0.05 -12.88
C PHE A 250 -7.36 1.43 -12.64
N GLN A 251 -6.79 2.08 -13.65
CA GLN A 251 -6.14 3.40 -13.45
C GLN A 251 -7.15 4.53 -13.19
N SER A 252 -8.31 4.50 -13.86
CA SER A 252 -9.27 5.60 -13.82
C SER A 252 -10.29 5.48 -12.70
N TYR A 253 -10.71 4.25 -12.38
CA TYR A 253 -11.77 3.96 -11.39
C TYR A 253 -11.25 3.13 -10.22
N GLY A 254 -9.98 2.70 -10.26
CA GLY A 254 -9.37 1.91 -9.20
C GLY A 254 -9.90 0.47 -9.12
N LEU A 255 -10.57 -0.04 -10.15
CA LEU A 255 -11.15 -1.39 -10.13
C LEU A 255 -10.04 -2.45 -10.27
N PRO A 256 -9.75 -3.25 -9.22
CA PRO A 256 -8.78 -4.33 -9.32
C PRO A 256 -9.17 -5.34 -10.40
N LEU A 257 -8.18 -6.00 -11.00
CA LEU A 257 -8.41 -7.02 -12.05
C LEU A 257 -9.42 -8.06 -11.59
N GLU A 258 -9.25 -8.59 -10.38
CA GLU A 258 -10.14 -9.59 -9.79
C GLU A 258 -11.59 -9.11 -9.65
N VAL A 259 -11.79 -7.81 -9.38
CA VAL A 259 -13.14 -7.22 -9.35
C VAL A 259 -13.76 -7.24 -10.73
N ILE A 260 -12.98 -6.87 -11.76
CA ILE A 260 -13.43 -6.88 -13.15
C ILE A 260 -13.75 -8.31 -13.60
N GLU A 261 -12.89 -9.28 -13.31
CA GLU A 261 -13.12 -10.69 -13.61
C GLU A 261 -14.34 -11.24 -12.87
N SER A 262 -14.52 -10.87 -11.59
CA SER A 262 -15.65 -11.33 -10.77
C SER A 262 -17.00 -10.85 -11.31
N VAL A 263 -17.08 -9.60 -11.78
CA VAL A 263 -18.33 -9.02 -12.29
C VAL A 263 -18.60 -9.44 -13.74
N THR A 264 -17.57 -9.48 -14.59
CA THR A 264 -17.74 -9.79 -16.03
C THR A 264 -17.75 -11.29 -16.32
N LYS A 265 -17.26 -12.12 -15.39
CA LYS A 265 -16.99 -13.56 -15.58
C LYS A 265 -15.98 -13.86 -16.69
N VAL A 266 -15.28 -12.85 -17.21
CA VAL A 266 -14.19 -13.01 -18.17
C VAL A 266 -12.89 -13.18 -17.40
N LYS A 267 -12.12 -14.24 -17.71
CA LYS A 267 -10.75 -14.38 -17.21
C LYS A 267 -9.79 -13.63 -18.13
N LEU A 268 -8.95 -12.80 -17.54
CA LEU A 268 -8.00 -11.96 -18.26
C LEU A 268 -6.56 -12.44 -18.04
N ASN A 269 -5.68 -12.17 -18.99
CA ASN A 269 -4.28 -12.57 -18.85
C ASN A 269 -3.57 -11.66 -17.83
N LYS A 270 -3.29 -12.22 -16.65
CA LYS A 270 -2.63 -11.53 -15.54
C LYS A 270 -1.26 -10.99 -15.92
N ASP A 271 -0.46 -11.74 -16.68
CA ASP A 271 0.88 -11.32 -17.08
C ASP A 271 0.84 -10.13 -18.03
N LYS A 272 -0.10 -10.12 -18.98
CA LYS A 272 -0.32 -9.00 -19.89
C LYS A 272 -0.82 -7.75 -19.15
N PHE A 273 -1.77 -7.91 -18.22
CA PHE A 273 -2.23 -6.82 -17.35
C PHE A 273 -1.09 -6.25 -16.48
N ASN A 274 -0.29 -7.12 -15.87
CA ASN A 274 0.89 -6.73 -15.10
C ASN A 274 1.96 -6.05 -15.97
N GLY A 275 2.09 -6.49 -17.22
CA GLY A 275 2.93 -5.82 -18.22
C GLY A 275 2.48 -4.39 -18.50
N LEU A 276 1.18 -4.14 -18.62
CA LEU A 276 0.60 -2.79 -18.78
C LEU A 276 0.86 -1.92 -17.54
N LEU A 277 0.68 -2.46 -16.34
CA LEU A 277 1.03 -1.79 -15.09
C LEU A 277 2.51 -1.41 -15.02
N LYS A 278 3.41 -2.34 -15.37
CA LYS A 278 4.86 -2.09 -15.41
C LYS A 278 5.21 -0.99 -16.42
N LYS A 279 4.67 -1.04 -17.64
CA LYS A 279 4.88 0.00 -18.67
C LYS A 279 4.40 1.37 -18.19
N HIS A 280 3.23 1.46 -17.54
CA HIS A 280 2.71 2.70 -16.97
C HIS A 280 3.57 3.23 -15.81
N SER A 281 4.02 2.33 -14.93
CA SER A 281 4.94 2.67 -13.83
C SER A 281 6.28 3.17 -14.37
N GLN A 282 6.83 2.53 -15.39
CA GLN A 282 8.08 2.94 -16.04
C GLN A 282 7.95 4.32 -16.71
N LYS A 283 6.86 4.59 -17.45
CA LYS A 283 6.60 5.93 -18.00
C LYS A 283 6.50 7.01 -16.92
N SER A 284 5.90 6.67 -15.78
CA SER A 284 5.83 7.57 -14.62
C SER A 284 7.21 7.77 -13.96
N ARG A 285 8.03 6.72 -13.90
CA ARG A 285 9.39 6.75 -13.33
C ARG A 285 10.40 7.44 -14.23
N THR A 286 10.36 7.28 -15.56
CA THR A 286 11.26 8.01 -16.47
C THR A 286 10.96 9.51 -16.47
N ALA A 287 9.69 9.91 -16.34
CA ALA A 287 9.33 11.30 -16.06
C ALA A 287 9.83 11.81 -14.71
N SER A 288 10.15 10.91 -13.76
CA SER A 288 10.66 11.23 -12.41
C SER A 288 12.18 11.08 -12.27
N ALA A 289 12.84 10.31 -13.13
CA ALA A 289 14.26 9.95 -13.01
C ALA A 289 15.21 11.08 -13.47
N GLY A 290 14.69 12.09 -14.16
CA GLY A 290 15.38 13.35 -14.42
C GLY A 290 15.04 14.45 -13.42
N MET A 291 14.31 14.15 -12.33
CA MET A 291 13.89 15.16 -11.35
C MET A 291 14.84 15.20 -10.14
N PHE A 292 15.51 16.33 -9.94
CA PHE A 292 16.30 16.71 -8.77
C PHE A 292 15.42 16.91 -7.52
N GLN A 293 16.08 17.18 -6.37
CA GLN A 293 15.40 17.44 -5.10
C GLN A 293 14.30 18.51 -5.22
N ALA A 294 13.21 18.36 -4.45
CA ALA A 294 11.99 19.18 -4.52
C ALA A 294 11.19 19.09 -5.84
N GLY A 295 11.51 18.13 -6.71
CA GLY A 295 10.72 17.87 -7.92
C GLY A 295 11.08 18.77 -9.11
N LEU A 296 12.33 19.22 -9.17
CA LEU A 296 12.88 20.10 -10.20
C LEU A 296 13.46 19.29 -11.35
N ALA A 297 13.25 19.67 -12.60
CA ALA A 297 13.88 18.99 -13.75
C ALA A 297 15.35 19.39 -13.96
N ASP A 298 15.76 20.57 -13.49
CA ASP A 298 17.14 21.08 -13.53
C ASP A 298 17.34 22.21 -12.50
N HIS A 299 18.48 22.93 -12.58
CA HIS A 299 18.81 24.11 -11.77
C HIS A 299 18.81 25.41 -12.57
N SER A 300 18.11 25.45 -13.72
CA SER A 300 17.98 26.66 -14.52
C SER A 300 17.30 27.78 -13.75
N GLU A 301 17.53 29.01 -14.20
CA GLU A 301 16.88 30.19 -13.62
C GLU A 301 15.36 30.08 -13.70
N THR A 302 14.83 29.56 -14.82
CA THR A 302 13.40 29.36 -15.04
C THR A 302 12.81 28.35 -14.05
N VAL A 303 13.46 27.22 -13.84
CA VAL A 303 13.03 26.21 -12.86
C VAL A 303 13.09 26.76 -11.44
N THR A 304 14.11 27.57 -11.12
CA THR A 304 14.25 28.24 -9.81
C THR A 304 13.14 29.27 -9.56
N LYS A 305 12.74 30.03 -10.59
CA LYS A 305 11.58 30.95 -10.54
C LYS A 305 10.28 30.19 -10.30
N LEU A 306 10.02 29.13 -11.09
CA LEU A 306 8.82 28.30 -10.97
C LEU A 306 8.76 27.53 -9.65
N HIS A 307 9.91 27.18 -9.07
CA HIS A 307 9.98 26.58 -7.75
C HIS A 307 9.51 27.54 -6.66
N THR A 308 10.00 28.77 -6.67
CA THR A 308 9.54 29.81 -5.74
C THR A 308 8.06 30.13 -5.96
N ALA A 309 7.60 30.16 -7.22
CA ALA A 309 6.18 30.31 -7.55
C ALA A 309 5.31 29.16 -6.99
N THR A 310 5.85 27.95 -6.86
CA THR A 310 5.12 26.79 -6.30
C THR A 310 4.79 27.03 -4.82
N HIS A 311 5.70 27.63 -4.04
CA HIS A 311 5.45 27.99 -2.64
C HIS A 311 4.41 29.11 -2.51
N LEU A 312 4.47 30.11 -3.39
CA LEU A 312 3.46 31.16 -3.44
C LEU A 312 2.07 30.60 -3.78
N LEU A 313 2.00 29.69 -4.77
CA LEU A 313 0.77 29.00 -5.14
C LEU A 313 0.21 28.20 -3.98
N HIS A 314 1.06 27.48 -3.25
CA HIS A 314 0.63 26.71 -2.10
C HIS A 314 0.03 27.57 -1.00
N ALA A 315 0.74 28.63 -0.60
CA ALA A 315 0.26 29.57 0.42
C ALA A 315 -1.05 30.26 -0.02
N ALA A 316 -1.15 30.67 -1.30
CA ALA A 316 -2.37 31.25 -1.84
C ALA A 316 -3.56 30.28 -1.78
N LEU A 317 -3.37 29.02 -2.20
CA LEU A 317 -4.42 28.00 -2.12
C LEU A 317 -4.85 27.72 -0.68
N ARG A 318 -3.92 27.72 0.28
CA ARG A 318 -4.24 27.53 1.70
C ARG A 318 -5.02 28.71 2.27
N GLN A 319 -4.74 29.94 1.83
CA GLN A 319 -5.48 31.12 2.26
C GLN A 319 -6.90 31.17 1.67
N ILE A 320 -7.07 30.76 0.41
CA ILE A 320 -8.36 30.80 -0.31
C ILE A 320 -9.25 29.62 0.09
N LEU A 321 -8.69 28.41 0.06
CA LEU A 321 -9.46 27.18 0.23
C LEU A 321 -9.45 26.70 1.69
N GLY A 322 -8.37 26.92 2.44
CA GLY A 322 -8.22 26.52 3.83
C GLY A 322 -6.99 25.66 4.12
N SER A 323 -6.76 25.39 5.41
CA SER A 323 -5.57 24.70 5.92
C SER A 323 -5.51 23.20 5.61
N HIS A 324 -6.59 22.62 5.06
CA HIS A 324 -6.62 21.23 4.59
C HIS A 324 -5.88 21.01 3.27
N VAL A 325 -5.57 22.08 2.53
CA VAL A 325 -4.73 22.00 1.33
C VAL A 325 -3.31 21.61 1.73
N ARG A 326 -2.89 20.41 1.31
CA ARG A 326 -1.56 19.85 1.53
C ARG A 326 -0.96 19.47 0.19
N GLN A 327 0.34 19.65 0.03
CA GLN A 327 1.05 19.20 -1.15
C GLN A 327 1.10 17.68 -1.22
N GLU A 328 0.66 17.13 -2.35
CA GLU A 328 0.64 15.69 -2.66
C GLU A 328 1.72 15.31 -3.68
N GLY A 329 2.29 16.31 -4.38
CA GLY A 329 3.33 16.12 -5.38
C GLY A 329 3.66 17.43 -6.11
N SER A 330 4.87 17.52 -6.65
CA SER A 330 5.30 18.64 -7.48
C SER A 330 6.19 18.15 -8.62
N ASN A 331 6.09 18.78 -9.78
CA ASN A 331 6.98 18.57 -10.92
C ASN A 331 7.17 19.89 -11.67
N ILE A 332 8.40 20.39 -11.67
CA ILE A 332 8.75 21.68 -12.25
C ILE A 332 9.77 21.45 -13.36
N THR A 333 9.49 21.97 -14.54
CA THR A 333 10.38 21.95 -15.71
C THR A 333 10.60 23.38 -16.20
N SER A 334 11.48 23.59 -17.19
CA SER A 334 11.66 24.89 -17.84
C SER A 334 10.37 25.43 -18.48
N GLU A 335 9.43 24.56 -18.83
CA GLU A 335 8.20 24.93 -19.51
C GLU A 335 7.04 25.20 -18.53
N ARG A 336 7.01 24.54 -17.37
CA ARG A 336 5.86 24.60 -16.46
C ARG A 336 6.15 24.13 -15.04
N LEU A 337 5.35 24.61 -14.08
CA LEU A 337 5.15 23.93 -12.80
C LEU A 337 3.87 23.11 -12.83
N ARG A 338 3.89 21.95 -12.17
CA ARG A 338 2.73 21.10 -11.88
C ARG A 338 2.67 20.89 -10.38
N PHE A 339 1.56 21.29 -9.78
CA PHE A 339 1.33 21.24 -8.34
C PHE A 339 0.13 20.35 -8.01
N ASP A 340 0.37 19.28 -7.26
CA ASP A 340 -0.64 18.32 -6.84
C ASP A 340 -0.98 18.58 -5.36
N PHE A 341 -2.25 18.68 -5.00
CA PHE A 341 -2.67 19.01 -3.64
C PHE A 341 -3.98 18.34 -3.22
N SER A 342 -4.19 18.22 -1.91
CA SER A 342 -5.42 17.70 -1.32
C SER A 342 -6.55 18.73 -1.39
N HIS A 343 -7.57 18.42 -2.18
CA HIS A 343 -8.81 19.19 -2.23
C HIS A 343 -9.91 18.32 -2.87
N PRO A 344 -11.12 18.22 -2.29
CA PRO A 344 -12.13 17.28 -2.75
C PRO A 344 -12.84 17.68 -4.05
N GLN A 345 -12.89 18.98 -4.36
CA GLN A 345 -13.68 19.52 -5.46
C GLN A 345 -12.80 20.17 -6.54
N ALA A 346 -13.37 20.46 -7.71
CA ALA A 346 -12.67 21.28 -8.69
C ALA A 346 -12.71 22.73 -8.24
N LEU A 347 -11.62 23.48 -8.48
CA LEU A 347 -11.63 24.91 -8.18
C LEU A 347 -12.55 25.60 -9.17
N SER A 348 -13.39 26.49 -8.68
CA SER A 348 -14.16 27.40 -9.49
C SER A 348 -13.24 28.34 -10.29
N PRO A 349 -13.71 28.90 -11.42
CA PRO A 349 -12.95 29.93 -12.14
C PRO A 349 -12.57 31.13 -11.25
N VAL A 350 -13.41 31.46 -10.28
CA VAL A 350 -13.18 32.54 -9.31
C VAL A 350 -12.01 32.18 -8.39
N GLU A 351 -11.98 30.99 -7.81
CA GLU A 351 -10.89 30.54 -6.93
C GLU A 351 -9.55 30.46 -7.68
N ILE A 352 -9.56 30.00 -8.94
CA ILE A 352 -8.36 30.01 -9.80
C ILE A 352 -7.87 31.44 -10.02
N SER A 353 -8.77 32.35 -10.38
CA SER A 353 -8.46 33.76 -10.61
C SER A 353 -7.94 34.45 -9.33
N GLN A 354 -8.52 34.14 -8.18
CA GLN A 354 -8.06 34.63 -6.88
C GLN A 354 -6.66 34.12 -6.55
N ALA A 355 -6.39 32.82 -6.77
CA ALA A 355 -5.07 32.24 -6.53
C ALA A 355 -4.01 32.89 -7.44
N GLU A 356 -4.29 33.01 -8.74
CA GLU A 356 -3.41 33.67 -9.71
C GLU A 356 -3.16 35.15 -9.34
N THR A 357 -4.22 35.88 -8.99
CA THR A 357 -4.13 37.28 -8.57
C THR A 357 -3.27 37.43 -7.32
N LEU A 358 -3.50 36.60 -6.31
CA LEU A 358 -2.77 36.66 -5.05
C LEU A 358 -1.28 36.34 -5.24
N ILE A 359 -0.94 35.32 -6.03
CA ILE A 359 0.46 34.98 -6.34
C ILE A 359 1.14 36.16 -7.03
N ASN A 360 0.52 36.73 -8.07
CA ASN A 360 1.10 37.85 -8.81
C ASN A 360 1.19 39.14 -7.96
N GLN A 361 0.27 39.36 -7.02
CA GLN A 361 0.39 40.44 -6.03
C GLN A 361 1.62 40.25 -5.14
N LYS A 362 1.88 39.03 -4.65
CA LYS A 362 3.06 38.71 -3.83
C LYS A 362 4.36 38.74 -4.62
N ILE A 363 4.32 38.44 -5.92
CA ILE A 363 5.44 38.65 -6.83
C ILE A 363 5.74 40.14 -6.99
N LYS A 364 4.72 40.97 -7.27
CA LYS A 364 4.86 42.42 -7.43
C LYS A 364 5.34 43.12 -6.15
N ALA A 365 5.02 42.57 -4.99
CA ALA A 365 5.49 43.06 -3.69
C ALA A 365 6.98 42.78 -3.41
N ASP A 366 7.66 42.02 -4.28
CA ASP A 366 9.09 41.74 -4.21
C ASP A 366 9.58 41.28 -2.81
N LEU A 367 8.90 40.25 -2.29
CA LEU A 367 9.17 39.70 -0.96
C LEU A 367 10.52 38.98 -0.93
N SER A 368 11.30 39.25 0.11
CA SER A 368 12.57 38.56 0.37
C SER A 368 12.35 37.07 0.65
N VAL A 369 13.19 36.24 0.03
CA VAL A 369 13.22 34.78 0.22
C VAL A 369 14.45 34.41 1.05
N LYS A 370 14.24 33.87 2.24
CA LYS A 370 15.30 33.56 3.21
C LYS A 370 15.37 32.07 3.51
N LYS A 371 16.58 31.51 3.40
CA LYS A 371 16.89 30.14 3.81
C LYS A 371 17.38 30.13 5.26
N THR A 372 16.79 29.28 6.10
CA THR A 372 17.28 29.00 7.46
C THR A 372 17.48 27.50 7.64
N ILE A 373 18.55 27.10 8.30
CA ILE A 373 18.81 25.68 8.65
C ILE A 373 18.62 25.53 10.16
N MET A 374 17.82 24.56 10.58
CA MET A 374 17.58 24.28 12.00
C MET A 374 17.16 22.83 12.22
N ASP A 375 17.08 22.41 13.48
CA ASP A 375 16.60 21.08 13.84
C ASP A 375 15.12 20.89 13.49
N LYS A 376 14.76 19.70 13.02
CA LYS A 376 13.42 19.32 12.55
C LYS A 376 12.30 19.64 13.54
N ASN A 377 12.51 19.38 14.82
CA ASN A 377 11.52 19.65 15.87
C ASN A 377 11.30 21.15 16.08
N SER A 378 12.38 21.94 16.06
CA SER A 378 12.32 23.40 16.17
C SER A 378 11.65 24.02 14.93
N ALA A 379 11.97 23.48 13.75
CA ALA A 379 11.35 23.87 12.49
C ALA A 379 9.83 23.68 12.50
N LEU A 380 9.35 22.53 12.95
CA LEU A 380 7.91 22.25 13.09
C LEU A 380 7.23 23.19 14.09
N LYS A 381 7.86 23.46 15.24
CA LYS A 381 7.35 24.41 16.25
C LYS A 381 7.26 25.84 15.72
N SER A 382 8.09 26.20 14.73
CA SER A 382 8.11 27.53 14.13
C SER A 382 6.96 27.81 13.14
N GLY A 383 6.02 26.87 12.99
CA GLY A 383 4.89 26.95 12.07
C GLY A 383 5.22 26.62 10.61
N ALA A 384 6.44 26.18 10.33
CA ALA A 384 6.85 25.83 8.97
C ALA A 384 6.14 24.54 8.51
N LEU A 385 5.58 24.58 7.30
CA LEU A 385 4.87 23.42 6.74
C LEU A 385 5.88 22.37 6.27
N ALA A 386 5.64 21.11 6.65
CA ALA A 386 6.46 19.97 6.28
C ALA A 386 5.59 18.88 5.65
N PHE A 387 5.94 18.49 4.43
CA PHE A 387 5.26 17.44 3.67
C PHE A 387 6.17 16.22 3.57
N PHE A 388 5.63 15.02 3.83
CA PHE A 388 6.40 13.78 3.94
C PHE A 388 7.39 13.80 5.12
N LYS A 389 6.88 14.03 6.34
CA LYS A 389 7.68 14.21 7.57
C LYS A 389 8.72 13.11 7.80
N GLU A 390 8.42 11.87 7.41
CA GLU A 390 9.29 10.70 7.56
C GLU A 390 10.55 10.76 6.69
N THR A 391 10.56 11.54 5.60
CA THR A 391 11.68 11.58 4.66
C THR A 391 12.74 12.63 4.99
N TYR A 392 12.50 13.50 5.98
CA TYR A 392 13.45 14.56 6.34
C TYR A 392 14.48 14.13 7.40
N PRO A 393 15.77 14.46 7.20
CA PRO A 393 16.83 14.27 8.19
C PRO A 393 16.65 15.19 9.41
N ASP A 394 17.48 15.01 10.44
CA ASP A 394 17.37 15.74 11.71
C ASP A 394 17.56 17.25 11.57
N LYS A 395 18.43 17.68 10.64
CA LYS A 395 18.59 19.08 10.25
C LYS A 395 17.89 19.35 8.93
N VAL A 396 17.06 20.38 8.90
CA VAL A 396 16.22 20.72 7.75
C VAL A 396 16.44 22.16 7.29
N SER A 397 16.32 22.40 5.99
CA SER A 397 16.27 23.74 5.43
C SER A 397 14.84 24.22 5.28
N ILE A 398 14.58 25.44 5.75
CA ILE A 398 13.30 26.14 5.66
C ILE A 398 13.49 27.35 4.76
N TYR A 399 12.59 27.52 3.81
CA TYR A 399 12.49 28.75 3.02
C TYR A 399 11.29 29.55 3.50
N GLY A 400 11.55 30.78 3.94
CA GLY A 400 10.54 31.79 4.25
C GLY A 400 10.44 32.82 3.12
N ILE A 401 9.23 33.11 2.65
CA ILE A 401 8.95 34.12 1.62
C ILE A 401 8.12 35.23 2.26
N GLY A 402 8.79 36.29 2.72
CA GLY A 402 8.20 37.25 3.66
C GLY A 402 7.49 36.54 4.83
N ASP A 403 6.33 37.07 5.22
CA ASP A 403 5.43 36.41 6.18
C ASP A 403 4.34 35.55 5.50
N PHE A 404 4.47 35.30 4.19
CA PHE A 404 3.41 34.69 3.38
C PHE A 404 3.52 33.16 3.28
N SER A 405 4.74 32.63 3.12
CA SER A 405 5.01 31.19 3.06
C SER A 405 6.23 30.85 3.91
N LYS A 406 6.18 29.69 4.57
CA LYS A 406 7.28 29.14 5.35
C LYS A 406 7.23 27.62 5.28
N GLU A 407 8.13 27.01 4.50
CA GLU A 407 8.04 25.60 4.13
C GLU A 407 9.41 24.91 4.18
N PHE A 408 9.40 23.61 4.50
CA PHE A 408 10.58 22.76 4.41
C PHE A 408 10.90 22.54 2.94
N CYS A 409 12.09 22.95 2.50
CA CYS A 409 12.49 22.77 1.12
C CYS A 409 14.02 22.79 0.98
N SER A 410 14.56 21.94 0.12
CA SER A 410 16.00 21.81 -0.15
C SER A 410 16.43 22.27 -1.54
N GLY A 411 15.48 22.60 -2.43
CA GLY A 411 15.77 23.07 -3.78
C GLY A 411 16.17 24.55 -3.86
N PRO A 412 16.80 25.00 -4.95
CA PRO A 412 17.14 26.40 -5.19
C PRO A 412 15.90 27.30 -5.28
N HIS A 413 16.02 28.52 -4.80
CA HIS A 413 14.98 29.56 -4.89
C HIS A 413 15.58 30.86 -5.41
N VAL A 414 14.74 31.73 -5.96
CA VAL A 414 15.14 33.13 -6.15
C VAL A 414 15.29 33.80 -4.80
N ASP A 415 16.12 34.83 -4.71
CA ASP A 415 16.35 35.64 -3.51
C ASP A 415 15.20 36.63 -3.23
N SER A 416 14.43 36.98 -4.26
CA SER A 416 13.25 37.84 -4.13
C SER A 416 12.13 37.47 -5.11
N THR A 417 10.87 37.56 -4.68
CA THR A 417 9.72 37.13 -5.50
C THR A 417 9.56 37.93 -6.79
N GLY A 418 10.03 39.18 -6.87
CA GLY A 418 9.96 40.01 -8.07
C GLY A 418 10.75 39.45 -9.24
N ARG A 419 11.78 38.62 -8.99
CA ARG A 419 12.54 37.93 -10.05
C ARG A 419 11.74 36.87 -10.79
N ILE A 420 10.59 36.44 -10.26
CA ILE A 420 9.72 35.46 -10.90
C ILE A 420 9.07 36.07 -12.16
N GLY A 421 8.79 37.38 -12.17
CA GLY A 421 8.07 38.06 -13.25
C GLY A 421 6.56 37.99 -13.07
N SER A 422 5.89 37.08 -13.77
CA SER A 422 4.46 36.82 -13.57
C SER A 422 4.12 35.36 -13.83
N VAL A 423 3.06 34.85 -13.21
CA VAL A 423 2.65 33.45 -13.27
C VAL A 423 1.22 33.35 -13.77
N LYS A 424 0.95 32.38 -14.65
CA LYS A 424 -0.40 32.09 -15.14
C LYS A 424 -0.76 30.63 -14.91
N ILE A 425 -1.92 30.37 -14.31
CA ILE A 425 -2.50 29.04 -14.15
C ILE A 425 -3.21 28.68 -15.46
N ILE A 426 -2.75 27.61 -16.11
CA ILE A 426 -3.20 27.24 -17.46
C ILE A 426 -4.16 26.05 -17.48
N LYS A 427 -4.16 25.22 -16.44
CA LYS A 427 -4.94 23.98 -16.43
C LYS A 427 -5.17 23.45 -15.01
N GLN A 428 -6.34 22.86 -14.78
CA GLN A 428 -6.62 22.04 -13.61
C GLN A 428 -7.06 20.62 -14.00
N GLU A 429 -6.73 19.62 -13.18
CA GLU A 429 -7.11 18.22 -13.38
C GLU A 429 -7.50 17.54 -12.05
N SER A 430 -8.34 16.50 -12.13
CA SER A 430 -8.53 15.54 -11.05
C SER A 430 -7.45 14.46 -11.14
N ILE A 431 -6.82 14.10 -10.04
CA ILE A 431 -5.79 13.03 -10.02
C ILE A 431 -6.16 11.87 -9.07
N GLY A 432 -7.44 11.80 -8.69
CA GLY A 432 -7.99 10.79 -7.80
C GLY A 432 -8.89 11.41 -6.73
N ALA A 433 -9.55 10.57 -5.94
CA ALA A 433 -10.43 11.01 -4.87
C ALA A 433 -9.68 11.93 -3.88
N GLY A 434 -10.22 13.13 -3.65
CA GLY A 434 -9.67 14.10 -2.70
C GLY A 434 -8.43 14.86 -3.17
N LYS A 435 -8.01 14.71 -4.45
CA LYS A 435 -6.75 15.30 -4.95
C LYS A 435 -6.93 16.03 -6.27
N ARG A 436 -6.32 17.22 -6.36
CA ARG A 436 -6.32 18.09 -7.52
C ARG A 436 -4.91 18.36 -8.00
N ARG A 437 -4.82 18.76 -9.27
CA ARG A 437 -3.58 19.19 -9.91
C ARG A 437 -3.80 20.51 -10.62
N LEU A 438 -2.86 21.44 -10.45
CA LEU A 438 -2.75 22.66 -11.23
C LEU A 438 -1.49 22.66 -12.06
N TYR A 439 -1.56 23.27 -13.23
CA TYR A 439 -0.40 23.60 -14.05
C TYR A 439 -0.31 25.11 -14.18
N ALA A 440 0.88 25.65 -13.98
CA ALA A 440 1.16 27.07 -14.19
C ALA A 440 2.47 27.27 -14.96
N VAL A 441 2.58 28.42 -15.62
CA VAL A 441 3.75 28.81 -16.42
C VAL A 441 4.17 30.22 -16.05
N LEU A 442 5.43 30.57 -16.33
CA LEU A 442 5.83 31.97 -16.32
C LEU A 442 5.17 32.67 -17.50
N ASN A 443 4.49 33.77 -17.22
CA ASN A 443 3.92 34.62 -18.25
C ASN A 443 5.00 35.62 -18.66
N HIS A 444 5.62 35.38 -19.82
CA HIS A 444 6.56 36.32 -20.41
C HIS A 444 5.76 37.52 -20.94
N GLY A 445 5.56 38.53 -20.10
CA GLY A 445 5.18 39.84 -20.59
C GLY A 445 6.18 40.27 -21.67
N THR A 446 5.68 40.81 -22.78
CA THR A 446 6.46 41.36 -23.89
C THR A 446 7.60 42.23 -23.35
N GLN A 447 8.81 41.67 -23.27
CA GLN A 447 10.00 42.48 -23.17
C GLN A 447 10.14 43.18 -24.52
N LYS A 448 9.88 44.50 -24.55
CA LYS A 448 10.28 45.34 -25.67
C LYS A 448 11.77 45.05 -25.95
N PRO A 449 12.15 44.71 -27.19
CA PRO A 449 13.57 44.54 -27.50
C PRO A 449 14.27 45.87 -27.21
N ALA A 450 15.37 45.80 -26.47
CA ALA A 450 16.24 46.95 -26.28
C ALA A 450 16.71 47.39 -27.66
N HIS A 451 16.36 48.62 -28.06
CA HIS A 451 16.95 49.26 -29.22
C HIS A 451 18.46 49.30 -29.01
N GLN A 452 19.19 48.58 -29.86
CA GLN A 452 20.58 48.91 -30.15
C GLN A 452 20.55 50.19 -30.99
N THR A 453 20.99 51.29 -30.39
CA THR A 453 21.51 52.47 -31.09
C THR A 453 23.02 52.44 -31.01
#